data_AF-A0AAX3YVT8-F1
#
_entry.id   AF-A0AAX3YVT8-F1
#
_cell.length_a   1.000
_cell.length_b   1.000
_cell.length_c   1.000
_cell.angle_alpha   90.00
_cell.angle_beta   90.00
_cell.angle_gamma   90.00
#
_symmetry.space_group_name_H-M   'P 1'
#
loop_
_entity.id
_entity.type
_entity.pdbx_description
1 polymer ?
#
loop_
_entity_poly.entity_id
_entity_poly.type
_entity_poly.pdbx_seq_one_letter_code
_entity_poly.pdbx_strand_id
1 'polypeptide(L)'
;MRWFAEEAVRVGGCAARVPVGAGEILVTTESVVPVLAITPWNFPLAMGARKVGPALASGCPVIVKPAVETPLTMLRLVCESADRLLCTSWNSAAMHRSWSSRTPTWTPRSRVPPPRGS
;
A
#
# COMPACT_ATOMS: atom_id res chain seq x y z
N MET A 1 -8.93 -10.51 -11.87
CA MET A 1 -8.88 -9.62 -10.68
C MET A 1 -10.03 -8.60 -10.61
N ARG A 2 -10.93 -8.56 -11.59
CA ARG A 2 -12.03 -7.59 -11.67
C ARG A 2 -12.90 -7.52 -10.40
N TRP A 3 -13.26 -8.67 -9.83
CA TRP A 3 -14.01 -8.70 -8.57
C TRP A 3 -13.32 -7.92 -7.44
N PHE A 4 -12.01 -8.12 -7.23
CA PHE A 4 -11.24 -7.38 -6.22
C PHE A 4 -11.15 -5.89 -6.54
N ALA A 5 -11.12 -5.52 -7.83
CA ALA A 5 -11.15 -4.11 -8.22
C ALA A 5 -12.51 -3.46 -7.94
N GLU A 6 -13.61 -4.19 -8.14
CA GLU A 6 -14.95 -3.75 -7.76
C GLU A 6 -15.13 -3.69 -6.24
N GLU A 7 -14.43 -4.54 -5.50
CA GLU A 7 -14.46 -4.53 -4.03
C GLU A 7 -13.58 -3.44 -3.41
N ALA A 8 -12.53 -3.01 -4.11
CA ALA A 8 -11.64 -1.93 -3.67
C ALA A 8 -12.40 -0.62 -3.38
N VAL A 9 -13.44 -0.31 -4.16
CA VAL A 9 -14.26 0.89 -3.97
C VAL A 9 -15.29 0.76 -2.83
N ARG A 10 -15.46 -0.44 -2.26
CA ARG A 10 -16.38 -0.71 -1.15
C ARG A 10 -15.70 -0.66 0.21
N VAL A 11 -14.40 -0.41 0.26
CA VAL A 11 -13.66 -0.20 1.51
C VAL A 11 -14.17 1.09 2.17
N GLY A 12 -15.06 0.93 3.15
CA GLY A 12 -15.78 2.04 3.78
C GLY A 12 -15.19 2.46 5.12
N GLY A 13 -15.54 3.68 5.51
CA GLY A 13 -15.43 4.18 6.88
C GLY A 13 -16.82 4.39 7.48
N CYS A 14 -16.90 4.57 8.80
CA CYS A 14 -18.14 4.87 9.50
C CYS A 14 -18.01 6.21 10.23
N ALA A 15 -19.03 7.05 10.14
CA ALA A 15 -19.11 8.28 10.90
C ALA A 15 -20.31 8.16 11.86
N ALA A 16 -20.05 8.25 13.16
CA ALA A 16 -21.06 8.12 14.21
C ALA A 16 -21.14 9.40 15.03
N ARG A 17 -22.34 9.87 15.35
CA ARG A 17 -22.49 11.02 16.25
C ARG A 17 -22.12 10.64 17.68
N VAL A 18 -21.41 11.53 18.35
CA VAL A 18 -21.07 11.37 19.77
C VAL A 18 -22.36 11.48 20.61
N PRO A 19 -22.67 10.51 21.49
CA PRO A 19 -23.90 10.54 22.29
C PRO A 19 -24.02 11.69 23.30
N VAL A 20 -22.89 12.30 23.72
CA VAL A 20 -22.81 13.26 24.84
C VAL A 20 -22.26 14.63 24.39
N GLY A 21 -22.18 14.92 23.09
CA GLY A 21 -21.65 16.22 22.65
C GLY A 21 -21.81 16.51 21.16
N ALA A 22 -21.40 17.72 20.76
CA ALA A 22 -21.44 18.19 19.36
C ALA A 22 -20.20 17.73 18.58
N GLY A 23 -19.94 16.42 18.54
CA GLY A 23 -18.81 15.82 17.83
C GLY A 23 -19.22 14.61 16.97
N GLU A 24 -18.35 14.24 16.04
CA GLU A 24 -18.50 13.06 15.18
C GLU A 24 -17.28 12.15 15.34
N ILE A 25 -17.52 10.86 15.49
CA ILE A 25 -16.51 9.80 15.55
C ILE A 25 -16.33 9.29 14.13
N LEU A 26 -15.19 9.60 13.52
CA LEU A 26 -14.84 9.10 12.20
C LEU A 26 -13.93 7.87 12.33
N VAL A 27 -14.37 6.76 11.73
CA VAL A 27 -13.60 5.52 11.59
C VAL A 27 -13.19 5.40 10.12
N THR A 28 -11.91 5.61 9.84
CA THR A 28 -11.32 5.37 8.52
C THR A 28 -10.51 4.07 8.52
N THR A 29 -10.43 3.44 7.35
CA THR A 29 -9.59 2.26 7.13
C THR A 29 -8.43 2.66 6.22
N GLU A 30 -7.21 2.53 6.71
CA GLU A 30 -6.00 2.81 5.95
C GLU A 30 -5.15 1.54 5.83
N SER A 31 -4.48 1.37 4.69
CA SER A 31 -3.50 0.32 4.51
C SER A 31 -2.17 0.71 5.13
N VAL A 32 -1.66 -0.11 6.04
CA VAL A 32 -0.50 0.24 6.87
C VAL A 32 0.77 -0.55 6.55
N VAL A 33 0.71 -1.61 5.72
CA VAL A 33 1.84 -2.53 5.58
C VAL A 33 2.02 -3.13 4.17
N PRO A 34 3.27 -3.50 3.79
CA PRO A 34 3.54 -4.32 2.62
C PRO A 34 3.07 -5.78 2.81
N VAL A 35 2.63 -6.42 1.73
CA VAL A 35 2.15 -7.81 1.71
C VAL A 35 3.17 -8.73 1.05
N LEU A 36 3.56 -9.82 1.73
CA LEU A 36 4.37 -10.89 1.17
C LEU A 36 3.50 -12.01 0.62
N ALA A 37 3.50 -12.20 -0.70
CA ALA A 37 2.77 -13.24 -1.39
C ALA A 37 3.69 -14.40 -1.80
N ILE A 38 3.64 -15.50 -1.04
CA ILE A 38 4.29 -16.77 -1.39
C ILE A 38 3.31 -17.63 -2.20
N THR A 39 3.68 -18.04 -3.41
CA THR A 39 2.81 -18.83 -4.29
C THR A 39 3.22 -20.31 -4.34
N PRO A 40 2.27 -21.25 -4.24
CA PRO A 40 2.53 -22.69 -4.39
C PRO A 40 2.67 -23.09 -5.87
N TRP A 41 3.18 -24.31 -6.10
CA TRP A 41 3.47 -24.88 -7.43
C TRP A 41 2.25 -25.42 -8.18
N ASN A 42 1.16 -25.79 -7.49
CA ASN A 42 0.01 -26.47 -8.09
C ASN A 42 -0.80 -25.55 -9.03
N PHE A 43 -1.08 -24.31 -8.60
CA PHE A 43 -1.83 -23.32 -9.39
C PHE A 43 -1.25 -21.92 -9.21
N PRO A 44 -0.04 -21.64 -9.75
CA PRO A 44 0.70 -20.42 -9.46
C PRO A 44 -0.10 -19.16 -9.83
N LEU A 45 -0.74 -19.15 -11.00
CA LEU A 45 -1.52 -18.00 -11.47
C LEU A 45 -2.77 -17.74 -10.63
N ALA A 46 -3.56 -18.78 -10.35
CA ALA A 46 -4.80 -18.63 -9.59
C ALA A 46 -4.53 -18.30 -8.11
N MET A 47 -3.53 -18.95 -7.50
CA MET A 47 -3.15 -18.70 -6.11
C MET A 47 -2.44 -17.36 -5.93
N GLY A 48 -1.60 -16.97 -6.88
CA GLY A 48 -0.96 -15.66 -6.94
C GLY A 48 -1.99 -14.54 -7.06
N ALA A 49 -2.93 -14.65 -8.00
CA ALA A 49 -3.97 -13.65 -8.19
C ALA A 49 -4.88 -13.46 -6.96
N ARG A 50 -5.12 -14.52 -6.17
CA ARG A 50 -5.89 -14.45 -4.91
C ARG A 50 -5.14 -13.78 -3.77
N LYS A 51 -3.80 -13.73 -3.80
CA LYS A 51 -2.98 -13.00 -2.81
C LYS A 51 -2.72 -11.56 -3.24
N VAL A 52 -2.39 -11.37 -4.51
CA VAL A 52 -2.07 -10.06 -5.10
C VAL A 52 -3.34 -9.20 -5.24
N GLY A 53 -4.47 -9.80 -5.64
CA GLY A 53 -5.74 -9.09 -5.83
C GLY A 53 -6.22 -8.26 -4.64
N PRO A 54 -6.42 -8.84 -3.44
CA PRO A 54 -6.87 -8.08 -2.28
C PRO A 54 -5.84 -7.07 -1.78
N ALA A 55 -4.54 -7.37 -1.90
CA ALA A 55 -3.50 -6.45 -1.49
C ALA A 55 -3.41 -5.22 -2.40
N LEU A 56 -3.62 -5.39 -3.71
CA LEU A 56 -3.77 -4.26 -4.64
C LEU A 56 -5.07 -3.49 -4.39
N ALA A 57 -6.17 -4.18 -4.07
CA ALA A 57 -7.45 -3.56 -3.76
C ALA A 57 -7.39 -2.69 -2.50
N SER A 58 -6.57 -3.06 -1.50
CA SER A 58 -6.32 -2.25 -0.30
C SER A 58 -5.27 -1.15 -0.52
N GLY A 59 -4.64 -1.06 -1.70
CA GLY A 59 -3.55 -0.12 -1.97
C GLY A 59 -2.23 -0.50 -1.29
N CYS A 60 -2.06 -1.74 -0.84
CA CYS A 60 -0.81 -2.19 -0.23
C CYS A 60 0.24 -2.54 -1.30
N PRO A 61 1.52 -2.16 -1.11
CA PRO A 61 2.59 -2.68 -1.94
C PRO A 61 2.78 -4.19 -1.70
N VAL A 62 2.98 -4.96 -2.78
CA VAL A 62 3.08 -6.43 -2.73
C VAL A 62 4.45 -6.90 -3.19
N ILE A 63 5.06 -7.78 -2.40
CA ILE A 63 6.28 -8.51 -2.76
C ILE A 63 5.90 -9.96 -3.02
N VAL A 64 6.22 -10.48 -4.21
CA VAL A 64 5.86 -11.84 -4.62
C VAL A 64 7.10 -12.73 -4.62
N LYS A 65 7.03 -13.86 -3.91
CA LYS A 65 8.02 -14.94 -4.01
C LYS A 65 7.43 -16.10 -4.82
N PRO A 66 7.82 -16.27 -6.10
CA PRO A 66 7.31 -17.33 -6.96
C PRO A 66 7.84 -18.71 -6.57
N ALA A 67 7.13 -19.75 -6.97
CA ALA A 67 7.64 -21.13 -6.90
C ALA A 67 8.78 -21.30 -7.93
N VAL A 68 9.82 -22.05 -7.55
CA VAL A 68 11.03 -22.25 -8.37
C VAL A 68 10.71 -22.95 -9.70
N GLU A 69 9.69 -23.81 -9.72
CA GLU A 69 9.28 -24.58 -10.90
C GLU A 69 8.47 -23.74 -11.90
N THR A 70 7.86 -22.64 -11.48
CA THR A 70 6.94 -21.85 -12.32
C THR A 70 7.19 -20.32 -12.26
N PRO A 71 8.43 -19.85 -12.49
CA PRO A 71 8.77 -18.44 -12.33
C PRO A 71 8.16 -17.54 -13.41
N LEU A 72 8.10 -17.99 -14.67
CA LEU A 72 7.67 -17.18 -15.81
C LEU A 72 6.18 -16.79 -15.74
N THR A 73 5.32 -17.71 -15.30
CA THR A 73 3.88 -17.47 -15.17
C THR A 73 3.59 -16.40 -14.12
N MET A 74 4.29 -16.45 -12.99
CA MET A 74 4.14 -15.45 -11.94
C MET A 74 4.75 -14.10 -12.31
N LEU A 75 5.89 -14.09 -13.00
CA LEU A 75 6.49 -12.85 -13.51
C LEU A 75 5.54 -12.14 -14.48
N ARG A 76 4.92 -12.87 -15.44
CA ARG A 76 3.96 -12.27 -16.36
C ARG A 76 2.74 -11.66 -15.65
N LEU A 77 2.19 -12.35 -14.65
CA LEU A 77 1.08 -11.82 -13.85
C LEU A 77 1.45 -10.50 -13.16
N VAL A 78 2.63 -10.43 -12.56
CA VAL A 78 3.10 -9.24 -11.84
C VAL A 78 3.40 -8.11 -12.81
N CYS A 79 4.10 -8.37 -13.92
CA CYS A 79 4.40 -7.34 -14.92
C CYS A 79 3.12 -6.75 -15.53
N GLU A 80 2.16 -7.58 -15.94
CA GLU A 80 0.90 -7.09 -16.52
C GLU A 80 0.06 -6.29 -15.51
N SER A 81 0.09 -6.70 -14.24
CA SER A 81 -0.58 -5.95 -13.17
C SER A 81 0.13 -4.63 -12.90
N ALA A 82 1.47 -4.63 -12.90
CA ALA A 82 2.28 -3.43 -12.72
C ALA A 82 2.05 -2.44 -13.87
N ASP A 83 2.14 -2.86 -15.14
CA ASP A 83 1.92 -1.97 -16.29
C ASP A 83 0.58 -1.22 -16.21
N ARG A 84 -0.48 -1.91 -15.74
CA ARG A 84 -1.80 -1.30 -15.53
C ARG A 84 -1.89 -0.35 -14.33
N LEU A 85 -1.10 -0.57 -13.28
CA LEU A 85 -1.05 0.27 -12.07
C LEU A 85 -0.07 1.46 -12.22
N LEU A 86 1.00 1.27 -12.98
CA LEU A 86 2.02 2.28 -13.24
C LEU A 86 1.43 3.42 -14.10
N CYS A 87 0.53 3.09 -15.02
CA CYS A 87 -0.19 4.07 -15.82
C CYS A 87 -1.16 4.95 -14.99
N THR A 88 -1.69 4.46 -13.86
CA THR A 88 -2.69 5.17 -13.04
C THR A 88 -2.13 5.88 -11.82
N SER A 89 -0.96 5.49 -11.32
CA SER A 89 -0.36 6.08 -10.10
C SER A 89 1.12 6.45 -10.21
N TRP A 90 1.82 5.94 -11.22
CA TRP A 90 3.28 5.98 -11.28
C TRP A 90 3.76 6.82 -12.46
N ASN A 91 3.38 8.09 -12.40
CA ASN A 91 4.02 9.09 -13.23
C ASN A 91 5.47 9.23 -12.74
N SER A 92 6.47 8.97 -13.59
CA SER A 92 7.91 9.01 -13.24
C SER A 92 8.34 10.32 -12.54
N ALA A 93 7.56 11.38 -12.70
CA ALA A 93 7.74 12.67 -12.03
C ALA A 93 7.44 12.67 -10.51
N ALA A 94 6.66 11.71 -9.99
CA ALA A 94 6.42 11.54 -8.54
C ALA A 94 7.56 10.77 -7.86
N MET A 95 8.19 9.82 -8.56
CA MET A 95 9.35 9.05 -8.07
C MET A 95 10.59 9.96 -7.92
N HIS A 96 10.90 10.78 -8.94
CA HIS A 96 12.07 11.69 -8.89
C HIS A 96 11.95 12.76 -7.80
N ARG A 97 10.74 13.22 -7.48
CA ARG A 97 10.47 14.19 -6.40
C ARG A 97 10.45 13.54 -5.01
N SER A 98 10.04 12.28 -4.90
CA SER A 98 9.98 11.58 -3.60
C SER A 98 11.30 10.93 -3.18
N TRP A 99 12.18 10.62 -4.13
CA TRP A 99 13.52 10.11 -3.84
C TRP A 99 14.49 11.23 -3.42
N SER A 100 14.38 12.41 -4.05
CA SER A 100 15.17 13.60 -3.68
C SER A 100 14.80 14.21 -2.33
N SER A 101 13.58 13.97 -1.83
CA SER A 101 13.09 14.48 -0.54
C SER A 101 13.23 13.50 0.64
N ARG A 102 13.76 12.29 0.40
CA ARG A 102 13.94 11.24 1.42
C ARG A 102 15.39 10.76 1.54
N THR A 103 16.36 11.66 1.46
CA THR A 103 17.57 11.49 2.28
C THR A 103 17.19 11.86 3.72
N PRO A 104 17.22 10.93 4.68
CA PRO A 104 17.08 11.30 6.07
C PRO A 104 18.35 12.05 6.46
N THR A 105 18.33 13.38 6.38
CA THR A 105 19.28 14.18 7.16
C THR A 105 18.88 13.98 8.61
N TRP A 106 19.53 13.02 9.24
CA TRP A 106 19.47 12.80 10.68
C TRP A 106 20.03 14.05 11.36
N THR A 107 19.18 15.04 11.62
CA THR A 107 19.48 16.12 12.55
C THR A 107 19.07 15.65 13.94
N PRO A 108 20.01 15.39 14.87
CA PRO A 108 19.66 15.03 16.22
C PRO A 108 18.91 16.19 16.86
N ARG A 109 17.64 15.94 17.23
CA ARG A 109 16.78 16.88 17.95
C ARG A 109 17.26 16.98 19.40
N SER A 110 18.25 17.83 19.66
CA SER A 110 18.57 18.30 21.00
C SER A 110 18.89 19.80 20.97
N ARG A 111 17.89 20.63 21.29
CA ARG A 111 18.12 21.94 21.90
C ARG A 111 16.95 22.29 22.79
N VAL A 112 17.17 22.13 24.09
CA VAL A 112 16.42 22.77 25.16
C VAL A 112 16.44 24.29 24.90
N PRO A 113 15.31 25.01 24.98
CA PRO A 113 15.30 26.46 24.80
C PRO A 113 16.00 27.14 26.00
N PRO A 114 16.81 28.21 25.79
CA PRO A 114 17.46 28.91 26.89
C PRO A 114 16.43 29.66 27.77
N PRO A 115 16.70 29.83 29.07
CA PRO A 115 15.82 30.57 29.96
C PRO A 115 15.76 32.05 29.58
N ARG A 116 14.55 32.61 29.53
CA ARG A 116 14.34 34.06 29.34
C ARG A 116 14.76 34.76 30.64
N GLY A 117 15.87 35.47 30.59
CA GLY A 117 16.28 36.39 31.66
C GLY A 117 15.51 37.71 31.57
N SER A 118 15.06 38.18 32.73
CA SER A 118 14.86 39.59 33.07
C SER A 118 15.76 39.91 34.24
#